data_AF-A0A8T5DJ57-F1
#
_entry.id   AF-A0A8T5DJ57-F1
#
_cell.length_a   1.000
_cell.length_b   1.000
_cell.length_c   1.000
_cell.angle_alpha   90.00
_cell.angle_beta   90.00
_cell.angle_gamma   90.00
#
_symmetry.space_group_name_H-M   'P 1'
#
loop_
_entity.id
_entity.type
_entity.pdbx_description
1 polymer ?
#
loop_
_entity_poly.entity_id
_entity_poly.type
_entity_poly.pdbx_seq_one_letter_code
_entity_poly.pdbx_strand_id
1 'polypeptide(L)'
;MKKLTSFLIVLLFCFSLVSAFTFENGQTSVPVQLQNGWNLLYGVLDVETQLASDIANVRVVYAFIPETQEYARVYPNPEVNTLTLIDDDKLANMAVWVYLENYDQSYSNLIIPENSYIEWNARELSPGWNFVGISPEILGKETNEITGNCDLLKIARWDTNDQQWRVATYAEVSNTNIINTQAGLGTGILFKVSSECVLSTQ
;
A
#
# COMPACT_ATOMS: atom_id res chain seq x y z
N MET A 1 -47.22 29.75 -2.63
CA MET A 1 -46.14 29.44 -1.67
C MET A 1 -46.03 27.93 -1.38
N LYS A 2 -45.91 27.06 -2.39
CA LYS A 2 -45.74 25.59 -2.21
C LYS A 2 -44.60 24.99 -3.06
N LYS A 3 -43.82 25.83 -3.76
CA LYS A 3 -42.73 25.39 -4.66
C LYS A 3 -41.32 25.61 -4.09
N LEU A 4 -41.19 26.22 -2.91
CA LEU A 4 -39.89 26.51 -2.30
C LEU A 4 -39.36 25.37 -1.40
N THR A 5 -40.24 24.47 -0.93
CA THR A 5 -39.87 23.38 -0.01
C THR A 5 -39.26 22.15 -0.69
N SER A 6 -39.51 21.94 -1.99
CA SER A 6 -38.88 20.81 -2.72
C SER A 6 -37.42 21.04 -3.09
N PHE A 7 -36.93 22.29 -3.11
CA PHE A 7 -35.52 22.57 -3.43
C PHE A 7 -34.58 22.32 -2.24
N LEU A 8 -35.09 22.41 -1.01
CA LEU A 8 -34.29 22.21 0.21
C LEU A 8 -33.97 20.73 0.48
N ILE A 9 -34.81 19.80 0.03
CA ILE A 9 -34.64 18.35 0.25
C ILE A 9 -33.61 17.74 -0.70
N VAL A 10 -33.43 18.32 -1.90
CA VAL A 10 -32.41 17.86 -2.85
C VAL A 10 -31.01 18.34 -2.43
N LEU A 11 -30.89 19.48 -1.75
CA LEU A 11 -29.60 19.97 -1.26
C LEU A 11 -29.07 19.17 -0.05
N LEU A 12 -29.95 18.47 0.69
CA LEU A 12 -29.57 17.69 1.88
C LEU A 12 -29.01 16.29 1.56
N PHE A 13 -29.13 15.82 0.31
CA PHE A 13 -28.62 14.50 -0.10
C PHE A 13 -27.22 14.53 -0.74
N CYS A 14 -26.59 15.71 -0.83
CA CYS A 14 -25.20 15.86 -1.27
C CYS A 14 -24.20 15.89 -0.10
N PHE A 15 -24.58 15.41 1.09
CA PHE A 15 -23.57 14.93 2.05
C PHE A 15 -23.07 13.57 1.55
N SER A 16 -22.34 13.61 0.43
CA SER A 16 -21.42 12.54 0.09
C SER A 16 -20.56 12.29 1.31
N LEU A 17 -20.60 11.06 1.83
CA LEU A 17 -19.71 10.55 2.85
C LEU A 17 -18.29 10.66 2.31
N VAL A 18 -17.68 11.84 2.45
CA VAL A 18 -16.26 12.01 2.28
C VAL A 18 -15.67 11.24 3.46
N SER A 19 -15.10 10.07 3.19
CA SER A 19 -14.24 9.39 4.15
C SER A 19 -13.13 10.36 4.51
N ALA A 20 -13.30 11.07 5.62
CA ALA A 20 -12.33 12.02 6.11
C ALA A 20 -11.18 11.23 6.73
N PHE A 21 -9.98 11.40 6.20
CA PHE A 21 -8.77 10.97 6.87
C PHE A 21 -8.66 11.73 8.19
N THR A 22 -8.61 11.01 9.31
CA THR A 22 -8.36 11.60 10.62
C THR A 22 -6.85 11.65 10.84
N PHE A 23 -6.31 12.85 10.97
CA PHE A 23 -4.94 13.08 11.38
C PHE A 23 -4.92 13.25 12.88
N GLU A 24 -4.28 12.33 13.59
CA GLU A 24 -4.09 12.43 15.04
C GLU A 24 -2.61 12.19 15.33
N ASN A 25 -1.96 13.15 16.02
CA ASN A 25 -0.58 13.03 16.49
C ASN A 25 0.49 12.70 15.44
N GLY A 26 0.38 13.19 14.20
CA GLY A 26 1.36 12.92 13.14
C GLY A 26 1.32 11.48 12.62
N GLN A 27 0.17 10.83 12.75
CA GLN A 27 -0.11 9.52 12.17
C GLN A 27 -1.28 9.64 11.21
N THR A 28 -1.20 8.91 10.10
CA THR A 28 -2.31 8.77 9.15
C THR A 28 -2.93 7.40 9.33
N SER A 29 -4.22 7.37 9.71
CA SER A 29 -5.00 6.15 9.76
C SER A 29 -5.65 5.90 8.40
N VAL A 30 -5.29 4.79 7.76
CA VAL A 30 -5.80 4.39 6.45
C VAL A 30 -6.67 3.14 6.58
N PRO A 31 -7.94 3.16 6.16
CA PRO A 31 -8.74 1.95 6.11
C PRO A 31 -8.21 1.03 4.99
N VAL A 32 -7.80 -0.18 5.36
CA VAL A 32 -7.30 -1.21 4.44
C VAL A 32 -8.23 -2.40 4.43
N GLN A 33 -8.50 -2.97 3.25
CA GLN A 33 -9.26 -4.21 3.14
C GLN A 33 -8.34 -5.38 3.45
N LEU A 34 -8.70 -6.17 4.46
CA LEU A 34 -7.95 -7.34 4.90
C LEU A 34 -8.79 -8.60 4.71
N GLN A 35 -8.12 -9.73 4.48
CA GLN A 35 -8.73 -11.05 4.46
C GLN A 35 -7.92 -12.03 5.30
N ASN A 36 -8.57 -13.10 5.76
CA ASN A 36 -7.87 -14.27 6.26
C ASN A 36 -6.94 -14.83 5.17
N GLY A 37 -5.67 -15.05 5.50
CA GLY A 37 -4.63 -15.44 4.54
C GLY A 37 -3.59 -14.35 4.33
N TRP A 38 -3.01 -14.31 3.13
CA TRP A 38 -1.96 -13.35 2.76
C TRP A 38 -2.55 -12.01 2.35
N ASN A 39 -1.96 -10.95 2.89
CA ASN A 39 -2.24 -9.56 2.58
C ASN A 39 -0.91 -8.87 2.26
N LEU A 40 -0.92 -7.91 1.34
CA LEU A 40 0.27 -7.13 1.01
C LEU A 40 0.04 -5.68 1.43
N LEU A 41 0.70 -5.25 2.49
CA LEU A 41 0.41 -3.99 3.20
C LEU A 41 1.61 -3.06 3.19
N TYR A 42 1.33 -1.76 3.16
CA TYR A 42 2.34 -0.72 3.14
C TYR A 42 2.93 -0.48 4.55
N GLY A 43 4.24 -0.62 4.70
CA GLY A 43 5.00 -0.06 5.82
C GLY A 43 4.71 -0.69 7.19
N VAL A 44 4.27 -1.95 7.26
CA VAL A 44 4.03 -2.65 8.53
C VAL A 44 5.34 -3.21 9.08
N LEU A 45 6.06 -2.43 9.88
CA LEU A 45 7.30 -2.84 10.55
C LEU A 45 7.14 -3.02 12.06
N ASP A 46 6.25 -2.27 12.67
CA ASP A 46 5.85 -2.43 14.07
C ASP A 46 4.41 -2.92 14.12
N VAL A 47 4.26 -4.24 14.07
CA VAL A 47 2.95 -4.90 14.02
C VAL A 47 2.09 -4.54 15.23
N GLU A 48 2.70 -4.34 16.41
CA GLU A 48 1.98 -4.07 17.65
C GLU A 48 1.30 -2.71 17.64
N THR A 49 1.94 -1.70 17.06
CA THR A 49 1.36 -0.35 16.97
C THR A 49 0.53 -0.16 15.71
N GLN A 50 0.97 -0.71 14.57
CA GLN A 50 0.37 -0.44 13.27
C GLN A 50 -0.85 -1.32 12.94
N LEU A 51 -0.95 -2.48 13.59
CA LEU A 51 -2.07 -3.41 13.48
C LEU A 51 -2.63 -3.78 14.87
N ALA A 52 -2.59 -2.83 15.82
CA ALA A 52 -2.94 -3.07 17.23
C ALA A 52 -4.31 -3.74 17.42
N SER A 53 -5.31 -3.39 16.60
CA SER A 53 -6.66 -3.98 16.65
C SER A 53 -6.69 -5.46 16.25
N ASP A 54 -5.75 -5.89 15.41
CA ASP A 54 -5.79 -7.17 14.72
C ASP A 54 -4.53 -8.02 14.98
N ILE A 55 -3.64 -7.56 15.87
CA ILE A 55 -2.37 -8.21 16.22
C ILE A 55 -2.55 -9.67 16.63
N ALA A 56 -3.66 -10.01 17.29
CA ALA A 56 -3.98 -11.38 17.71
C ALA A 56 -4.15 -12.36 16.52
N ASN A 57 -4.49 -11.82 15.35
CA ASN A 57 -4.66 -12.57 14.10
C ASN A 57 -3.39 -12.59 13.25
N VAL A 58 -2.43 -11.69 13.48
CA VAL A 58 -1.17 -11.67 12.73
C VAL A 58 -0.31 -12.87 13.13
N ARG A 59 0.06 -13.71 12.16
CA ARG A 59 0.93 -14.87 12.39
C ARG A 59 2.35 -14.68 11.93
N VAL A 60 2.54 -14.00 10.80
CA VAL A 60 3.86 -13.77 10.23
C VAL A 60 3.84 -12.53 9.35
N VAL A 61 4.95 -11.80 9.37
CA VAL A 61 5.22 -10.68 8.47
C VAL A 61 6.57 -10.90 7.79
N TYR A 62 6.60 -10.78 6.46
CA TYR A 62 7.83 -10.86 5.66
C TYR A 62 8.02 -9.60 4.83
N ALA A 63 9.25 -9.08 4.83
CA ALA A 63 9.72 -8.09 3.89
C ALA A 63 10.49 -8.77 2.76
N PHE A 64 10.40 -8.23 1.54
CA PHE A 64 11.26 -8.62 0.44
C PHE A 64 12.42 -7.62 0.36
N ILE A 65 13.67 -8.08 0.28
CA ILE A 65 14.85 -7.23 0.23
C ILE A 65 15.28 -7.07 -1.24
N PRO A 66 15.07 -5.92 -1.90
CA PRO A 66 15.33 -5.77 -3.32
C PRO A 66 16.81 -5.97 -3.70
N GLU A 67 17.73 -5.61 -2.81
CA GLU A 67 19.17 -5.69 -3.04
C GLU A 67 19.65 -7.15 -3.17
N THR A 68 19.04 -8.07 -2.43
CA THR A 68 19.38 -9.51 -2.45
C THR A 68 18.35 -10.38 -3.15
N GLN A 69 17.16 -9.85 -3.42
CA GLN A 69 15.98 -10.58 -3.94
C GLN A 69 15.53 -11.74 -3.02
N GLU A 70 15.70 -11.58 -1.72
CA GLU A 70 15.34 -12.57 -0.70
C GLU A 70 14.23 -12.05 0.22
N TYR A 71 13.51 -12.96 0.88
CA TYR A 71 12.57 -12.60 1.93
C TYR A 71 13.25 -12.64 3.30
N ALA A 72 12.93 -11.65 4.14
CA ALA A 72 13.34 -11.58 5.53
C ALA A 72 12.10 -11.47 6.42
N ARG A 73 12.08 -12.23 7.50
CA ARG A 73 11.00 -12.20 8.47
C ARG A 73 11.10 -10.94 9.32
N VAL A 74 10.01 -10.19 9.40
CA VAL A 74 9.84 -9.03 10.28
C VAL A 74 9.16 -9.46 11.59
N TYR A 75 8.21 -10.39 11.50
CA TYR A 75 7.48 -10.91 12.67
C TYR A 75 7.07 -12.37 12.45
N PRO A 76 7.01 -13.24 13.47
CA PRO A 76 7.62 -13.09 14.79
C PRO A 76 9.10 -13.52 14.73
N ASN A 77 9.94 -12.96 15.61
CA ASN A 77 11.39 -13.20 15.65
C ASN A 77 12.09 -12.71 14.37
N PRO A 78 12.36 -11.39 14.26
CA PRO A 78 12.90 -10.79 13.04
C PRO A 78 14.25 -11.40 12.63
N GLU A 79 14.46 -11.58 11.33
CA GLU A 79 15.73 -12.00 10.74
C GLU A 79 16.66 -10.80 10.58
N VAL A 80 17.09 -10.24 11.72
CA VAL A 80 17.79 -8.95 11.82
C VAL A 80 18.98 -8.84 10.86
N ASN A 81 19.79 -9.89 10.73
CA ASN A 81 20.96 -9.87 9.83
C ASN A 81 20.60 -9.61 8.37
N THR A 82 19.46 -10.12 7.91
CA THR A 82 18.96 -9.90 6.55
C THR A 82 18.28 -8.53 6.43
N LEU A 83 17.53 -8.13 7.46
CA LEU A 83 16.86 -6.81 7.50
C LEU A 83 17.85 -5.65 7.52
N THR A 84 19.02 -5.80 8.15
CA THR A 84 20.06 -4.74 8.17
C THR A 84 20.75 -4.51 6.81
N LEU A 85 20.41 -5.30 5.78
CA LEU A 85 20.92 -5.10 4.42
C LEU A 85 20.17 -3.99 3.68
N ILE A 86 19.00 -3.58 4.19
CA ILE A 86 18.22 -2.46 3.68
C ILE A 86 18.19 -1.34 4.73
N ASP A 87 18.16 -0.11 4.25
CA ASP A 87 17.99 1.07 5.10
C ASP A 87 16.60 1.08 5.76
N ASP A 88 16.53 1.49 7.03
CA ASP A 88 15.29 1.46 7.81
C ASP A 88 14.18 2.33 7.17
N ASP A 89 14.54 3.48 6.59
CA ASP A 89 13.58 4.35 5.92
C ASP A 89 13.08 3.68 4.63
N LYS A 90 13.97 3.03 3.87
CA LYS A 90 13.57 2.24 2.69
C LYS A 90 12.61 1.14 3.10
N LEU A 91 12.96 0.33 4.10
CA LEU A 91 12.14 -0.77 4.59
C LEU A 91 10.75 -0.29 5.06
N ALA A 92 10.67 0.85 5.74
CA ALA A 92 9.42 1.45 6.19
C ALA A 92 8.52 1.90 5.02
N ASN A 93 9.13 2.11 3.84
CA ASN A 93 8.41 2.52 2.64
C ASN A 93 8.06 1.37 1.68
N MET A 94 8.41 0.15 2.04
CA MET A 94 8.09 -1.03 1.26
C MET A 94 6.70 -1.56 1.56
N ALA A 95 6.19 -2.36 0.63
CA ALA A 95 5.10 -3.27 0.94
C ALA A 95 5.63 -4.58 1.53
N VAL A 96 4.97 -5.07 2.57
CA VAL A 96 5.32 -6.30 3.27
C VAL A 96 4.17 -7.29 3.23
N TRP A 97 4.50 -8.57 3.26
CA TRP A 97 3.51 -9.63 3.42
C TRP A 97 3.06 -9.71 4.87
N VAL A 98 1.76 -9.75 5.09
CA VAL A 98 1.14 -9.99 6.39
C VAL A 98 0.18 -11.17 6.25
N TYR A 99 0.42 -12.24 7.00
CA TYR A 99 -0.51 -13.37 7.08
C TYR A 99 -1.41 -13.24 8.30
N LEU A 100 -2.72 -13.28 8.06
CA LEU A 100 -3.75 -13.25 9.08
C LEU A 100 -4.42 -14.62 9.21
N GLU A 101 -4.63 -15.08 10.43
CA GLU A 101 -5.34 -16.32 10.74
C GLU A 101 -6.56 -16.05 11.63
N ASN A 102 -7.67 -16.71 11.31
CA ASN A 102 -8.96 -16.55 11.98
C ASN A 102 -9.47 -15.09 11.93
N TYR A 103 -9.19 -14.39 10.83
CA TYR A 103 -9.64 -13.02 10.62
C TYR A 103 -11.02 -13.02 9.93
N ASP A 104 -12.03 -12.51 10.61
CA ASP A 104 -13.43 -12.51 10.16
C ASP A 104 -13.96 -11.11 9.80
N GLN A 105 -13.14 -10.08 9.98
CA GLN A 105 -13.44 -8.72 9.57
C GLN A 105 -13.02 -8.48 8.11
N SER A 106 -13.61 -7.47 7.47
CA SER A 106 -13.26 -7.09 6.09
C SER A 106 -12.28 -5.92 6.01
N TYR A 107 -12.13 -5.15 7.10
CA TYR A 107 -11.34 -3.92 7.12
C TYR A 107 -10.62 -3.75 8.45
N SER A 108 -9.45 -3.12 8.37
CA SER A 108 -8.69 -2.62 9.51
C SER A 108 -8.22 -1.19 9.25
N ASN A 109 -7.81 -0.50 10.30
CA ASN A 109 -7.14 0.79 10.21
C ASN A 109 -5.63 0.56 10.30
N LEU A 110 -4.95 0.68 9.17
CA LEU A 110 -3.50 0.69 9.12
C LEU A 110 -2.99 2.05 9.55
N ILE A 111 -2.12 2.08 10.56
CA ILE A 111 -1.46 3.30 11.01
C ILE A 111 -0.14 3.49 10.28
N ILE A 112 -0.03 4.57 9.50
CA ILE A 112 1.19 4.96 8.78
C ILE A 112 1.81 6.17 9.51
N PRO A 113 3.02 6.05 10.07
CA PRO A 113 3.72 7.17 10.67
C PRO A 113 4.06 8.22 9.61
N GLU A 114 3.81 9.51 9.88
CA GLU A 114 4.09 10.59 8.92
C GLU A 114 5.59 10.80 8.70
N ASN A 115 6.40 10.54 9.74
CA ASN A 115 7.85 10.68 9.71
C ASN A 115 8.58 9.53 8.99
N SER A 116 7.89 8.43 8.66
CA SER A 116 8.47 7.31 7.92
C SER A 116 8.17 7.40 6.42
N TYR A 117 7.75 8.56 5.91
CA TYR A 117 7.36 8.73 4.52
C TYR A 117 8.55 9.14 3.64
N ILE A 118 9.03 8.22 2.79
CA ILE A 118 9.84 8.59 1.63
C ILE A 118 8.87 9.08 0.55
N GLU A 119 9.02 10.35 0.18
CA GLU A 119 8.32 10.98 -0.93
C GLU A 119 8.38 10.08 -2.17
N TRP A 120 7.27 9.98 -2.91
CA TRP A 120 7.22 9.10 -4.08
C TRP A 120 8.37 9.37 -5.06
N ASN A 121 8.72 10.65 -5.21
CA ASN A 121 9.78 11.15 -6.09
C ASN A 121 11.21 10.82 -5.64
N ALA A 122 11.39 10.21 -4.47
CA ALA A 122 12.67 9.82 -3.91
C ALA A 122 12.81 8.29 -3.75
N ARG A 123 11.84 7.50 -4.24
CA ARG A 123 11.86 6.04 -4.10
C ARG A 123 12.72 5.40 -5.17
N GLU A 124 13.86 4.89 -4.73
CA GLU A 124 14.79 4.11 -5.55
C GLU A 124 14.29 2.67 -5.72
N LEU A 125 14.35 2.15 -6.93
CA LEU A 125 14.08 0.74 -7.24
C LEU A 125 15.37 0.04 -7.68
N SER A 126 15.57 -1.18 -7.18
CA SER A 126 16.69 -2.04 -7.57
C SER A 126 16.32 -2.91 -8.78
N PRO A 127 17.29 -3.40 -9.59
CA PRO A 127 17.01 -4.31 -10.69
C PRO A 127 16.28 -5.58 -10.20
N GLY A 128 15.25 -6.02 -10.92
CA GLY A 128 14.40 -7.13 -10.47
C GLY A 128 13.10 -6.65 -9.83
N TRP A 129 12.56 -7.43 -8.89
CA TRP A 129 11.31 -7.09 -8.22
C TRP A 129 11.51 -6.11 -7.09
N ASN A 130 10.56 -5.20 -6.91
CA ASN A 130 10.50 -4.24 -5.81
C ASN A 130 9.06 -4.20 -5.29
N PHE A 131 8.92 -4.21 -3.96
CA PHE A 131 7.63 -4.16 -3.29
C PHE A 131 7.40 -2.75 -2.77
N VAL A 132 6.48 -2.03 -3.39
CA VAL A 132 6.25 -0.61 -3.12
C VAL A 132 4.87 -0.45 -2.50
N GLY A 133 4.78 0.26 -1.38
CA GLY A 133 3.48 0.57 -0.80
C GLY A 133 2.80 1.73 -1.52
N ILE A 134 1.47 1.61 -1.70
CA ILE A 134 0.63 2.66 -2.30
C ILE A 134 0.30 3.69 -1.23
N SER A 135 0.88 4.87 -1.38
CA SER A 135 0.70 6.01 -0.50
C SER A 135 -0.42 6.97 -0.96
N PRO A 136 -0.86 7.90 -0.10
CA PRO A 136 -1.83 8.92 -0.50
C PRO A 136 -1.39 9.78 -1.69
N GLU A 137 -0.09 10.01 -1.87
CA GLU A 137 0.48 10.88 -2.92
C GLU A 137 0.22 10.36 -4.34
N ILE A 138 0.18 9.04 -4.52
CA ILE A 138 -0.06 8.42 -5.83
C ILE A 138 -1.50 7.96 -6.05
N LEU A 139 -2.36 8.19 -5.06
CA LEU A 139 -3.76 7.80 -5.17
C LEU A 139 -4.42 8.59 -6.32
N GLY A 140 -5.01 7.86 -7.26
CA GLY A 140 -5.70 8.45 -8.40
C GLY A 140 -4.82 8.76 -9.60
N LYS A 141 -3.50 8.58 -9.50
CA LYS A 141 -2.59 8.71 -10.64
C LYS A 141 -2.60 7.46 -11.51
N GLU A 142 -2.41 7.65 -12.81
CA GLU A 142 -2.12 6.61 -13.78
C GLU A 142 -0.69 6.10 -13.62
N THR A 143 -0.40 4.91 -14.16
CA THR A 143 0.92 4.29 -13.95
C THR A 143 2.04 5.10 -14.62
N ASN A 144 1.83 5.58 -15.85
CA ASN A 144 2.75 6.46 -16.57
C ASN A 144 3.04 7.78 -15.84
N GLU A 145 2.13 8.24 -14.98
CA GLU A 145 2.31 9.44 -14.17
C GLU A 145 3.16 9.21 -12.92
N ILE A 146 3.52 7.98 -12.58
CA ILE A 146 4.23 7.64 -11.33
C ILE A 146 5.54 6.86 -11.54
N THR A 147 5.87 6.48 -12.77
CA THR A 147 7.05 5.64 -13.04
C THR A 147 8.37 6.39 -13.01
N GLY A 148 8.36 7.72 -13.12
CA GLY A 148 9.58 8.52 -13.26
C GLY A 148 10.47 8.05 -14.42
N ASN A 149 11.73 7.74 -14.13
CA ASN A 149 12.70 7.24 -15.12
C ASN A 149 12.80 5.70 -15.18
N CYS A 150 11.86 4.98 -14.55
CA CYS A 150 11.90 3.53 -14.48
C CYS A 150 11.37 2.84 -15.75
N ASP A 151 12.21 1.97 -16.33
CA ASP A 151 11.80 1.03 -17.37
C ASP A 151 11.07 -0.18 -16.76
N LEU A 152 9.74 -0.08 -16.64
CA LEU A 152 8.93 -1.13 -16.06
C LEU A 152 8.77 -2.32 -17.01
N LEU A 153 9.27 -3.48 -16.58
CA LEU A 153 9.11 -4.75 -17.28
C LEU A 153 7.75 -5.41 -16.97
N LYS A 154 7.34 -5.37 -15.70
CA LYS A 154 6.08 -5.96 -15.21
C LYS A 154 5.56 -5.20 -14.01
N ILE A 155 4.25 -5.26 -13.83
CA ILE A 155 3.56 -4.78 -12.64
C ILE A 155 2.68 -5.91 -12.12
N ALA A 156 2.69 -6.12 -10.81
CA ALA A 156 1.84 -7.11 -10.17
C ALA A 156 1.16 -6.54 -8.93
N ARG A 157 -0.07 -6.95 -8.69
CA ARG A 157 -0.83 -6.65 -7.48
C ARG A 157 -1.36 -7.96 -6.90
N TRP A 158 -1.34 -8.06 -5.58
CA TRP A 158 -2.00 -9.15 -4.89
C TRP A 158 -3.50 -8.90 -4.80
N ASP A 159 -4.31 -9.83 -5.30
CA ASP A 159 -5.75 -9.84 -5.09
C ASP A 159 -6.05 -10.54 -3.78
N THR A 160 -6.26 -9.75 -2.73
CA THR A 160 -6.50 -10.25 -1.38
C THR A 160 -7.76 -11.10 -1.29
N ASN A 161 -8.79 -10.85 -2.11
CA ASN A 161 -10.04 -11.62 -2.06
C ASN A 161 -9.87 -13.02 -2.63
N ASP A 162 -9.15 -13.12 -3.75
CA ASP A 162 -8.94 -14.39 -4.45
C ASP A 162 -7.63 -15.09 -4.05
N GLN A 163 -6.79 -14.46 -3.23
CA GLN A 163 -5.48 -14.97 -2.81
C GLN A 163 -4.58 -15.35 -4.00
N GLN A 164 -4.51 -14.47 -5.00
CA GLN A 164 -3.73 -14.69 -6.22
C GLN A 164 -3.10 -13.41 -6.76
N TRP A 165 -2.06 -13.58 -7.58
CA TRP A 165 -1.44 -12.48 -8.30
C TRP A 165 -2.29 -12.05 -9.50
N ARG A 166 -2.48 -10.73 -9.64
CA ARG A 166 -2.88 -10.09 -10.89
C ARG A 166 -1.63 -9.45 -11.48
N VAL A 167 -1.15 -10.01 -12.59
CA VAL A 167 0.06 -9.53 -13.28
C VAL A 167 -0.35 -8.89 -14.58
N ALA A 168 0.20 -7.72 -14.87
CA ALA A 168 0.00 -7.03 -16.13
C ALA A 168 1.34 -6.55 -16.70
N THR A 169 1.44 -6.57 -18.02
CA THR A 169 2.55 -5.99 -18.79
C THR A 169 2.39 -4.49 -18.88
N TYR A 170 3.47 -3.74 -19.09
CA TYR A 170 3.39 -2.27 -19.17
C TYR A 170 2.33 -1.76 -20.18
N ALA A 171 2.21 -2.42 -21.34
CA ALA A 171 1.21 -2.07 -22.35
C ALA A 171 -0.24 -2.30 -21.89
N GLU A 172 -0.46 -3.28 -21.01
CA GLU A 172 -1.76 -3.49 -20.37
C GLU A 172 -1.95 -2.46 -19.26
N VAL A 173 -0.87 -2.11 -18.54
CA VAL A 173 -0.96 -1.27 -17.35
C VAL A 173 -1.14 0.22 -17.66
N SER A 174 -0.56 0.72 -18.75
CA SER A 174 -0.70 2.11 -19.16
C SER A 174 -2.17 2.54 -19.39
N ASN A 175 -3.09 1.59 -19.48
CA ASN A 175 -4.54 1.83 -19.62
C ASN A 175 -5.36 1.34 -18.41
N THR A 176 -4.72 0.90 -17.33
CA THR A 176 -5.43 0.33 -16.18
C THR A 176 -5.35 1.22 -14.94
N ASN A 177 -6.51 1.39 -14.32
CA ASN A 177 -6.72 2.09 -13.06
C ASN A 177 -6.28 1.25 -11.83
N ILE A 178 -5.15 0.53 -11.91
CA ILE A 178 -4.70 -0.39 -10.83
C ILE A 178 -4.51 0.35 -9.50
N ILE A 179 -4.18 1.64 -9.55
CA ILE A 179 -3.86 2.52 -8.42
C ILE A 179 -4.99 3.54 -8.16
N ASN A 180 -5.95 3.67 -9.08
CA ASN A 180 -6.98 4.71 -9.06
C ASN A 180 -8.23 4.33 -8.22
N THR A 181 -8.08 3.45 -7.24
CA THR A 181 -9.17 3.12 -6.32
C THR A 181 -8.72 3.36 -4.90
N GLN A 182 -9.56 3.98 -4.08
CA GLN A 182 -9.32 4.10 -2.63
C GLN A 182 -9.00 2.76 -1.97
N ALA A 183 -9.52 1.65 -2.52
CA ALA A 183 -9.22 0.28 -2.07
C ALA A 183 -7.75 -0.15 -2.27
N GLY A 184 -6.94 0.62 -3.00
CA GLY A 184 -5.50 0.37 -3.15
C GLY A 184 -4.65 1.06 -2.08
N LEU A 185 -5.18 2.07 -1.39
CA LEU A 185 -4.42 2.84 -0.41
C LEU A 185 -4.00 1.95 0.77
N GLY A 186 -2.75 2.06 1.22
CA GLY A 186 -2.22 1.22 2.30
C GLY A 186 -1.91 -0.22 1.90
N THR A 187 -2.12 -0.60 0.63
CA THR A 187 -1.74 -1.91 0.08
C THR A 187 -0.43 -1.83 -0.71
N GLY A 188 0.12 -2.97 -1.11
CA GLY A 188 1.33 -3.06 -1.92
C GLY A 188 1.10 -3.26 -3.42
N ILE A 189 2.05 -2.76 -4.20
CA ILE A 189 2.22 -3.05 -5.63
C ILE A 189 3.66 -3.51 -5.88
N LEU A 190 3.84 -4.38 -6.87
CA LEU A 190 5.15 -4.86 -7.27
C LEU A 190 5.53 -4.25 -8.61
N PHE A 191 6.73 -3.70 -8.67
CA PHE A 191 7.36 -3.28 -9.91
C PHE A 191 8.56 -4.17 -10.22
N LYS A 192 8.60 -4.68 -11.45
CA LYS A 192 9.82 -5.30 -11.99
C LYS A 192 10.52 -4.32 -12.91
N VAL A 193 11.77 -3.97 -12.61
CA VAL A 193 12.57 -3.05 -13.41
C VAL A 193 13.83 -3.71 -13.97
N SER A 194 14.33 -3.21 -15.09
CA SER A 194 15.52 -3.73 -15.78
C SER A 194 16.84 -3.24 -15.17
N SER A 195 16.84 -2.02 -14.62
CA SER A 195 18.00 -1.37 -13.99
C SER A 195 17.56 -0.55 -12.79
N GLU A 196 18.53 -0.05 -12.02
CA GLU A 196 18.27 0.95 -10.98
C GLU A 196 17.57 2.18 -11.56
N CYS A 197 16.60 2.71 -10.83
CA CYS A 197 15.82 3.87 -11.25
C CYS A 197 15.16 4.54 -10.03
N VAL A 198 14.55 5.70 -10.25
CA VAL A 198 13.85 6.48 -9.23
C VAL A 198 12.43 6.75 -9.73
N LEU A 199 11.45 6.38 -8.91
CA LEU A 199 10.05 6.70 -9.17
C LEU A 199 9.87 8.22 -9.11
N SER A 200 8.97 8.75 -9.93
CA SER A 200 8.58 10.15 -9.85
C SER A 200 7.18 10.36 -10.36
N THR A 201 6.54 11.37 -9.80
CA THR A 201 5.28 11.91 -10.29
C THR A 201 5.57 12.88 -11.42
N GLN A 202 4.85 12.75 -12.54
CA GLN A 202 4.79 13.78 -13.58
C GLN A 202 3.51 14.60 -13.45
#